data_AF-A0A6N6Z1I5-F1
#
_entry.id   AF-A0A6N6Z1I5-F1
#
_cell.length_a   1.000
_cell.length_b   1.000
_cell.length_c   1.000
_cell.angle_alpha   90.00
_cell.angle_beta   90.00
_cell.angle_gamma   90.00
#
_symmetry.space_group_name_H-M   'P 1'
#
loop_
_entity.id
_entity.type
_entity.pdbx_description
1 polymer ?
#
loop_
_entity_poly.entity_id
_entity_poly.type
_entity_poly.pdbx_seq_one_letter_code
_entity_poly.pdbx_strand_id
1 'polypeptide(L)'
;MRNGDDSGRDGGMKSILALLSLCCAFTTLHAGLDQIEEGATADEVRAEMGEPQGKMGRDDLQIWQYPEAVIKLKKGKVFSIEPRSSSPAASGSTEAQSRQPRQRNTSNQAAKVQEIRDDGAAVDMDTVTVDGSVTIVDFFADWCGPCRRVSPMLEQIAQRTDGVVVRKIEIVTWDRPVVRQYGIQAIPHILVFDREGKLVGQPTGNPNLVYRYVQDALGE
;
A
#
# COMPACT_ATOMS: atom_id res chain seq x y z
N MET A 1 -50.59 -1.86 -70.36
CA MET A 1 -51.30 -2.62 -69.32
C MET A 1 -50.60 -2.28 -68.02
N ARG A 2 -51.18 -1.45 -67.13
CA ARG A 2 -51.94 -1.88 -65.91
C ARG A 2 -51.22 -3.02 -65.19
N ASN A 3 -50.91 -3.03 -63.90
CA ASN A 3 -51.07 -2.24 -62.67
C ASN A 3 -50.04 -2.89 -61.71
N GLY A 4 -49.62 -2.40 -60.55
CA GLY A 4 -49.97 -1.31 -59.66
C GLY A 4 -49.10 -1.47 -58.39
N ASP A 5 -49.04 -0.41 -57.59
CA ASP A 5 -48.92 -0.28 -56.12
C ASP A 5 -48.28 -1.44 -55.31
N ASP A 6 -47.45 -1.20 -54.28
CA ASP A 6 -47.82 -0.43 -53.10
C ASP A 6 -46.64 -0.30 -52.10
N SER A 7 -46.53 0.90 -51.49
CA SER A 7 -46.13 1.23 -50.12
C SER A 7 -44.90 0.65 -49.38
N GLY A 8 -44.21 1.59 -48.71
CA GLY A 8 -43.80 1.43 -47.30
C GLY A 8 -42.30 1.60 -47.05
N ARG A 9 -41.81 2.80 -46.71
CA ARG A 9 -41.62 3.38 -45.36
C ARG A 9 -40.38 2.88 -44.60
N ASP A 10 -39.74 3.86 -43.96
CA ASP A 10 -38.77 3.77 -42.86
C ASP A 10 -37.36 3.30 -43.25
N GLY A 11 -36.28 3.91 -42.77
CA GLY A 11 -36.09 4.83 -41.66
C GLY A 11 -34.61 4.67 -41.27
N GLY A 12 -33.94 5.78 -40.97
CA GLY A 12 -32.50 5.80 -40.75
C GLY A 12 -32.02 4.88 -39.64
N MET A 13 -30.88 4.23 -39.85
CA MET A 13 -30.03 3.62 -38.82
C MET A 13 -28.72 3.15 -39.47
N LYS A 14 -27.88 4.11 -39.89
CA LYS A 14 -26.51 3.83 -40.33
C LYS A 14 -25.55 4.69 -39.53
N SER A 15 -25.38 4.39 -38.24
CA SER A 15 -24.33 4.99 -37.40
C SER A 15 -24.24 4.40 -35.98
N ILE A 16 -24.30 3.07 -35.78
CA ILE A 16 -24.02 2.48 -34.44
C ILE A 16 -23.41 1.08 -34.56
N LEU A 17 -22.28 0.92 -35.27
CA LEU A 17 -21.58 -0.38 -35.28
C LEU A 17 -20.06 -0.31 -35.10
N ALA A 18 -19.52 0.84 -34.66
CA ALA A 18 -18.07 0.99 -34.43
C ALA A 18 -17.68 1.31 -32.98
N LEU A 19 -18.63 1.36 -32.02
CA LEU A 19 -18.35 1.68 -30.61
C LEU A 19 -18.50 0.51 -29.64
N LEU A 20 -18.95 -0.67 -30.10
CA LEU A 20 -19.12 -1.84 -29.22
C LEU A 20 -17.83 -2.61 -28.91
N SER A 21 -16.72 -2.36 -29.63
CA SER A 21 -15.46 -3.10 -29.40
C SER A 21 -14.54 -2.49 -28.33
N LEU A 22 -14.81 -1.26 -27.87
CA LEU A 22 -13.98 -0.58 -26.87
C LEU A 22 -14.58 -0.58 -25.46
N CYS A 23 -15.85 -0.96 -25.29
CA CYS A 23 -16.48 -1.06 -23.96
C CYS A 23 -16.09 -2.33 -23.18
N CYS A 24 -15.62 -3.38 -23.85
CA CYS A 24 -15.22 -4.62 -23.16
C CYS A 24 -13.87 -4.51 -22.44
N ALA A 25 -13.00 -3.58 -22.81
CA ALA A 25 -11.67 -3.45 -22.19
C ALA A 25 -11.69 -2.67 -20.86
N PHE A 26 -12.76 -1.92 -20.56
CA PHE A 26 -12.86 -1.13 -19.33
C PHE A 26 -13.73 -1.77 -18.24
N THR A 27 -14.55 -2.77 -18.58
CA THR A 27 -15.37 -3.51 -17.61
C THR A 27 -14.63 -4.67 -16.93
N THR A 28 -13.48 -5.10 -17.44
CA THR A 28 -12.75 -6.25 -16.88
C THR A 28 -12.03 -5.92 -15.57
N LEU A 29 -11.73 -4.65 -15.29
CA LEU A 29 -10.88 -4.29 -14.15
C LEU A 29 -11.62 -4.25 -12.80
N HIS A 30 -12.93 -4.53 -12.76
CA HIS A 30 -13.72 -4.60 -11.51
C HIS A 30 -14.35 -5.98 -11.26
N ALA A 31 -14.11 -6.98 -12.11
CA ALA A 31 -14.89 -8.23 -12.12
C ALA A 31 -14.25 -9.42 -11.37
N GLY A 32 -13.00 -9.31 -10.90
CA GLY A 32 -12.27 -10.47 -10.35
C GLY A 32 -12.76 -10.94 -8.97
N LEU A 33 -13.19 -10.03 -8.10
CA LEU A 33 -13.54 -10.38 -6.72
C LEU A 33 -14.84 -11.20 -6.63
N ASP A 34 -15.81 -10.91 -7.49
CA ASP A 34 -17.13 -11.58 -7.47
C ASP A 34 -17.07 -13.04 -7.95
N GLN A 35 -15.96 -13.48 -8.54
CA GLN A 35 -15.77 -14.85 -9.05
C GLN A 35 -15.05 -15.77 -8.06
N ILE A 36 -14.51 -15.25 -6.95
CA ILE A 36 -13.80 -16.05 -5.95
C ILE A 36 -14.73 -16.34 -4.78
N GLU A 37 -14.98 -17.63 -4.52
CA GLU A 37 -15.78 -18.10 -3.40
C GLU A 37 -14.92 -18.81 -2.33
N GLU A 38 -15.49 -18.99 -1.14
CA GLU A 38 -14.87 -19.82 -0.11
C GLU A 38 -14.66 -21.25 -0.62
N GLY A 39 -13.46 -21.81 -0.46
CA GLY A 39 -13.07 -23.12 -0.96
C GLY A 39 -12.30 -23.11 -2.28
N ALA A 40 -12.27 -21.98 -3.01
CA ALA A 40 -11.43 -21.78 -4.19
C ALA A 40 -9.95 -22.07 -3.89
N THR A 41 -9.24 -22.60 -4.86
CA THR A 41 -7.82 -22.95 -4.75
C THR A 41 -6.93 -21.73 -5.00
N ALA A 42 -5.70 -21.79 -4.48
CA ALA A 42 -4.66 -20.81 -4.74
C ALA A 42 -4.47 -20.51 -6.24
N ASP A 43 -4.59 -21.51 -7.12
CA ASP A 43 -4.37 -21.33 -8.55
C ASP A 43 -5.57 -20.68 -9.24
N GLU A 44 -6.80 -21.01 -8.83
CA GLU A 44 -8.02 -20.33 -9.28
C GLU A 44 -8.00 -18.85 -8.88
N VAL A 45 -7.60 -18.54 -7.64
CA VAL A 45 -7.45 -17.15 -7.17
C VAL A 45 -6.45 -16.37 -8.03
N ARG A 46 -5.31 -16.98 -8.39
CA ARG A 46 -4.32 -16.31 -9.26
C ARG A 46 -4.77 -16.17 -10.70
N ALA A 47 -5.49 -17.15 -11.23
CA ALA A 47 -6.01 -17.11 -12.59
C ALA A 47 -6.95 -15.90 -12.76
N GLU A 48 -7.76 -15.60 -11.74
CA GLU A 48 -8.71 -14.49 -11.77
C GLU A 48 -8.13 -13.16 -11.31
N MET A 49 -7.40 -13.12 -10.20
CA MET A 49 -6.95 -11.88 -9.55
C MET A 49 -5.47 -11.55 -9.81
N GLY A 50 -4.74 -12.42 -10.52
CA GLY A 50 -3.30 -12.31 -10.72
C GLY A 50 -2.49 -12.66 -9.47
N GLU A 51 -1.19 -12.32 -9.49
CA GLU A 51 -0.32 -12.52 -8.32
C GLU A 51 -0.63 -11.48 -7.23
N PRO A 52 -0.71 -11.89 -5.95
CA PRO A 52 -1.01 -10.98 -4.86
C PRO A 52 0.14 -9.98 -4.61
N GLN A 53 -0.21 -8.75 -4.24
CA GLN A 53 0.74 -7.72 -3.84
C GLN A 53 1.50 -8.07 -2.56
N GLY A 54 0.94 -8.91 -1.70
CA GLY A 54 1.61 -9.36 -0.50
C GLY A 54 1.16 -10.76 -0.15
N LYS A 55 2.11 -11.63 0.15
CA LYS A 55 1.85 -12.99 0.63
C LYS A 55 2.54 -13.18 1.97
N MET A 56 1.77 -13.25 3.04
CA MET A 56 2.26 -13.53 4.37
C MET A 56 1.69 -14.87 4.83
N GLY A 57 2.49 -15.74 5.42
CA GLY A 57 1.99 -17.04 5.86
C GLY A 57 3.00 -17.82 6.67
N ARG A 58 2.47 -18.67 7.56
CA ARG A 58 3.23 -19.69 8.30
C ARG A 58 2.45 -20.99 8.21
N ASP A 59 3.15 -22.08 7.93
CA ASP A 59 2.56 -23.41 7.75
C ASP A 59 1.47 -23.42 6.67
N ASP A 60 0.29 -23.95 6.99
CA ASP A 60 -0.82 -24.09 6.07
C ASP A 60 -1.61 -22.78 5.85
N LEU A 61 -1.31 -21.71 6.61
CA LEU A 61 -2.05 -20.45 6.57
C LEU A 61 -1.33 -19.42 5.69
N GLN A 62 -2.04 -18.90 4.69
CA GLN A 62 -1.56 -17.85 3.81
C GLN A 62 -2.55 -16.69 3.80
N ILE A 63 -2.03 -15.47 3.77
CA ILE A 63 -2.76 -14.21 3.66
C ILE A 63 -2.21 -13.52 2.43
N TRP A 64 -3.05 -13.44 1.41
CA TRP A 64 -2.77 -12.83 0.12
C TRP A 64 -3.45 -11.48 0.08
N GLN A 65 -2.72 -10.46 -0.33
CA GLN A 65 -3.19 -9.08 -0.33
C GLN A 65 -3.28 -8.60 -1.77
N TYR A 66 -4.48 -8.27 -2.20
CA TYR A 66 -4.81 -7.69 -3.50
C TYR A 66 -5.21 -6.22 -3.33
N PRO A 67 -5.18 -5.41 -4.41
CA PRO A 67 -5.64 -4.02 -4.34
C PRO A 67 -7.04 -3.89 -3.74
N GLU A 68 -7.95 -4.78 -4.13
CA GLU A 68 -9.37 -4.79 -3.82
C GLU A 68 -9.78 -5.69 -2.64
N ALA A 69 -8.94 -6.62 -2.20
CA ALA A 69 -9.27 -7.53 -1.10
C ALA A 69 -8.06 -8.17 -0.42
N VAL A 70 -8.30 -8.73 0.77
CA VAL A 70 -7.39 -9.66 1.44
C VAL A 70 -8.01 -11.05 1.37
N ILE A 71 -7.30 -11.99 0.76
CA ILE A 71 -7.71 -13.40 0.64
C ILE A 71 -6.90 -14.23 1.61
N LYS A 72 -7.57 -14.96 2.50
CA LYS A 72 -6.93 -15.88 3.44
C LYS A 72 -7.16 -17.31 2.98
N LEU A 73 -6.07 -18.06 2.86
CA LEU A 73 -6.06 -19.46 2.50
C LEU A 73 -5.59 -20.33 3.67
N LYS A 74 -6.19 -21.51 3.80
CA LYS A 74 -5.76 -22.57 4.71
C LYS A 74 -5.64 -23.85 3.91
N LYS A 75 -4.47 -24.50 3.95
CA LYS A 75 -4.16 -25.69 3.14
C LYS A 75 -4.40 -25.46 1.63
N GLY A 76 -4.03 -24.27 1.15
CA GLY A 76 -4.15 -23.88 -0.26
C GLY A 76 -5.57 -23.55 -0.74
N LYS A 77 -6.57 -23.49 0.15
CA LYS A 77 -7.95 -23.14 -0.17
C LYS A 77 -8.39 -21.87 0.56
N VAL A 78 -9.14 -21.01 -0.13
CA VAL A 78 -9.75 -19.80 0.42
C VAL A 78 -10.69 -20.19 1.56
N PHE A 79 -10.57 -19.53 2.71
CA PHE A 79 -11.52 -19.64 3.82
C PHE A 79 -12.07 -18.27 4.25
N SER A 80 -11.53 -17.18 3.72
CA SER A 80 -12.00 -15.83 4.03
C SER A 80 -11.56 -14.87 2.94
N ILE A 81 -12.50 -14.04 2.48
CA ILE A 81 -12.28 -12.95 1.53
C ILE A 81 -12.75 -11.69 2.24
N GLU A 82 -11.82 -10.77 2.48
CA GLU A 82 -12.09 -9.50 3.14
C GLU A 82 -11.95 -8.39 2.09
N PRO A 83 -13.05 -7.84 1.55
CA PRO A 83 -12.98 -6.70 0.64
C PRO A 83 -12.24 -5.56 1.34
N ARG A 84 -11.26 -4.96 0.67
CA ARG A 84 -10.73 -3.68 1.12
C ARG A 84 -11.84 -2.69 0.91
N SER A 85 -12.51 -2.29 2.00
CA SER A 85 -13.41 -1.16 1.92
C SER A 85 -12.60 0.02 1.37
N SER A 86 -12.97 0.50 0.18
CA SER A 86 -12.67 1.87 -0.20
C SER A 86 -13.32 2.71 0.88
N SER A 87 -12.53 3.10 1.89
CA SER A 87 -13.01 3.96 2.96
C SER A 87 -13.62 5.18 2.26
N PRO A 88 -14.93 5.43 2.34
CA PRO A 88 -15.47 6.64 1.79
C PRO A 88 -14.83 7.77 2.57
N ALA A 89 -14.27 8.74 1.87
CA ALA A 89 -13.98 10.04 2.44
C ALA A 89 -15.21 10.48 3.24
N ALA A 90 -15.01 10.71 4.54
CA ALA A 90 -16.05 11.08 5.47
C ALA A 90 -16.88 12.25 4.91
N SER A 91 -18.15 12.00 4.61
CA SER A 91 -19.14 13.04 4.38
C SER A 91 -19.99 13.19 5.62
N GLY A 92 -19.74 14.28 6.33
CA GLY A 92 -20.76 15.11 6.99
C GLY A 92 -21.45 14.57 8.25
N SER A 93 -21.02 15.10 9.40
CA SER A 93 -21.97 15.68 10.36
C SER A 93 -21.44 17.02 10.86
N THR A 94 -22.12 18.06 10.41
CA THR A 94 -21.97 19.44 10.83
C THR A 94 -22.63 19.57 12.20
N GLU A 95 -21.87 19.88 13.25
CA GLU A 95 -22.40 20.64 14.39
C GLU A 95 -21.25 21.29 15.16
N ALA A 96 -21.31 22.62 15.19
CA ALA A 96 -20.31 23.49 15.75
C ALA A 96 -20.40 23.49 17.28
N GLN A 97 -19.27 23.25 17.96
CA GLN A 97 -18.99 23.79 19.28
C GLN A 97 -17.48 23.89 19.53
N SER A 98 -16.94 25.03 19.11
CA SER A 98 -15.91 25.83 19.78
C SER A 98 -15.07 25.14 20.87
N ARG A 99 -14.01 24.43 20.46
CA ARG A 99 -12.69 24.46 21.11
C ARG A 99 -11.64 24.52 20.00
N GLN A 100 -10.85 25.59 19.99
CA GLN A 100 -9.87 25.90 18.95
C GLN A 100 -9.02 24.68 18.56
N PRO A 101 -8.82 24.40 17.26
CA PRO A 101 -7.84 23.41 16.83
C PRO A 101 -6.45 24.00 17.11
N ARG A 102 -5.64 23.31 17.93
CA ARG A 102 -4.18 23.50 17.92
C ARG A 102 -3.71 23.17 16.51
N GLN A 103 -3.51 24.19 15.68
CA GLN A 103 -2.77 24.08 14.44
C GLN A 103 -1.35 23.65 14.81
N ARG A 104 -1.08 22.34 14.77
CA ARG A 104 0.27 21.79 14.93
C ARG A 104 0.93 21.85 13.55
N ASN A 105 2.08 22.51 13.49
CA ASN A 105 2.92 22.75 12.31
C ASN A 105 2.95 21.57 11.32
N THR A 106 2.15 21.66 10.26
CA THR A 106 2.23 20.75 9.10
C THR A 106 3.51 20.98 8.28
N SER A 107 4.08 22.19 8.34
CA SER A 107 5.30 22.56 7.62
C SER A 107 6.56 21.85 8.13
N ASN A 108 6.69 21.67 9.45
CA ASN A 108 7.85 20.99 10.04
C ASN A 108 7.72 19.45 9.97
N GLN A 109 6.49 18.95 9.82
CA GLN A 109 6.21 17.52 9.70
C GLN A 109 6.67 16.95 8.35
N ALA A 110 6.42 17.68 7.25
CA ALA A 110 6.84 17.27 5.91
C ALA A 110 8.37 17.30 5.72
N ALA A 111 9.10 18.14 6.48
CA ALA A 111 10.55 18.23 6.37
C ALA A 111 11.28 17.05 7.03
N LYS A 112 10.77 16.55 8.16
CA LYS A 112 11.43 15.47 8.92
C LYS A 112 11.03 14.06 8.45
N VAL A 113 9.87 13.90 7.82
CA VAL A 113 9.35 12.60 7.35
C VAL A 113 9.22 12.61 5.84
N GLN A 114 9.86 11.66 5.17
CA GLN A 114 9.74 11.47 3.72
C GLN A 114 9.36 10.03 3.40
N GLU A 115 8.40 9.86 2.49
CA GLU A 115 8.05 8.55 1.94
C GLU A 115 8.67 8.41 0.54
N ILE A 116 9.30 7.26 0.31
CA ILE A 116 9.96 6.88 -0.94
C ILE A 116 9.12 5.74 -1.53
N ARG A 117 8.36 6.06 -2.57
CA ARG A 117 7.53 5.13 -3.33
C ARG A 117 8.05 5.03 -4.75
N ASP A 118 8.92 4.05 -4.99
CA ASP A 118 9.55 3.81 -6.31
C ASP A 118 9.28 2.36 -6.78
N ASP A 119 8.05 1.90 -6.62
CA ASP A 119 7.59 0.55 -7.01
C ASP A 119 8.47 -0.61 -6.48
N GLY A 120 9.06 -0.42 -5.28
CA GLY A 120 9.97 -1.36 -4.63
C GLY A 120 11.34 -1.50 -5.32
N ALA A 121 11.73 -0.55 -6.17
CA ALA A 121 13.07 -0.48 -6.77
C ALA A 121 14.18 -0.52 -5.73
N ALA A 122 15.37 -0.95 -6.15
CA ALA A 122 16.55 -0.94 -5.29
C ALA A 122 16.85 0.50 -4.86
N VAL A 123 17.19 0.68 -3.59
CA VAL A 123 17.43 2.01 -3.01
C VAL A 123 18.83 2.03 -2.42
N ASP A 124 19.62 3.05 -2.74
CA ASP A 124 20.93 3.26 -2.12
C ASP A 124 20.77 3.98 -0.78
N MET A 125 21.26 3.38 0.30
CA MET A 125 21.09 3.91 1.64
C MET A 125 21.81 5.24 1.85
N ASP A 126 22.93 5.48 1.15
CA ASP A 126 23.68 6.74 1.22
C ASP A 126 22.84 7.93 0.70
N THR A 127 21.88 7.66 -0.20
CA THR A 127 20.95 8.67 -0.71
C THR A 127 19.73 8.89 0.20
N VAL A 128 19.49 7.94 1.11
CA VAL A 128 18.35 7.94 2.04
C VAL A 128 18.73 8.61 3.35
N THR A 129 19.93 8.33 3.85
CA THR A 129 20.47 8.95 5.07
C THR A 129 20.70 10.44 4.88
N VAL A 130 20.55 11.19 5.97
CA VAL A 130 20.78 12.64 5.98
C VAL A 130 21.96 12.96 6.88
N ASP A 131 23.05 13.43 6.28
CA ASP A 131 24.25 13.86 7.00
C ASP A 131 23.90 14.83 8.14
N GLY A 132 24.49 14.59 9.31
CA GLY A 132 24.25 15.38 10.51
C GLY A 132 22.94 15.07 11.24
N SER A 133 22.12 14.14 10.74
CA SER A 133 20.88 13.68 11.36
C SER A 133 20.86 12.17 11.56
N VAL A 134 20.32 11.72 12.70
CA VAL A 134 19.98 10.32 12.90
C VAL A 134 18.81 9.98 11.98
N THR A 135 18.97 8.95 11.15
CA THR A 135 17.96 8.55 10.17
C THR A 135 17.30 7.24 10.59
N ILE A 136 15.98 7.26 10.78
CA ILE A 136 15.16 6.07 10.97
C ILE A 136 14.59 5.67 9.61
N VAL A 137 14.91 4.47 9.13
CA VAL A 137 14.35 3.91 7.90
C VAL A 137 13.29 2.87 8.25
N ASP A 138 12.08 3.03 7.72
CA ASP A 138 10.94 2.12 7.89
C ASP A 138 10.54 1.54 6.53
N PHE A 139 10.90 0.29 6.28
CA PHE A 139 10.38 -0.42 5.11
C PHE A 139 8.98 -0.94 5.42
N PHE A 140 8.02 -0.47 4.63
CA PHE A 140 6.60 -0.69 4.87
C PHE A 140 5.87 -1.09 3.57
N ALA A 141 4.58 -1.36 3.69
CA ALA A 141 3.67 -1.45 2.56
C ALA A 141 2.27 -1.02 3.00
N ASP A 142 1.44 -0.55 2.06
CA ASP A 142 0.05 -0.13 2.36
C ASP A 142 -0.83 -1.29 2.85
N TRP A 143 -0.43 -2.51 2.55
CA TRP A 143 -1.06 -3.76 2.98
C TRP A 143 -0.55 -4.25 4.36
N CYS A 144 0.40 -3.55 4.97
CA CYS A 144 1.00 -3.93 6.24
C CYS A 144 0.17 -3.45 7.44
N GLY A 145 -0.61 -4.36 8.03
CA GLY A 145 -1.36 -4.09 9.26
C GLY A 145 -0.52 -3.57 10.43
N PRO A 146 0.59 -4.23 10.83
CA PRO A 146 1.47 -3.76 11.90
C PRO A 146 2.09 -2.39 11.65
N CYS A 147 2.46 -2.08 10.40
CA CYS A 147 3.08 -0.79 10.03
C CYS A 147 2.17 0.39 10.38
N ARG A 148 0.85 0.25 10.23
CA ARG A 148 -0.12 1.29 10.60
C ARG A 148 -0.05 1.73 12.08
N ARG A 149 0.45 0.86 12.97
CA ARG A 149 0.71 1.22 14.38
C ARG A 149 2.12 1.75 14.61
N VAL A 150 3.11 1.21 13.91
CA VAL A 150 4.52 1.51 14.15
C VAL A 150 4.95 2.80 13.46
N SER A 151 4.60 3.04 12.19
CA SER A 151 5.03 4.23 11.46
C SER A 151 4.67 5.54 12.17
N PRO A 152 3.44 5.73 12.73
CA PRO A 152 3.13 6.95 13.48
C PRO A 152 3.98 7.15 14.74
N MET A 153 4.44 6.07 15.37
CA MET A 153 5.36 6.14 16.51
C MET A 153 6.73 6.66 16.06
N LEU A 154 7.26 6.16 14.94
CA LEU A 154 8.54 6.61 14.38
C LEU A 154 8.48 8.09 13.98
N GLU A 155 7.40 8.51 13.32
CA GLU A 155 7.15 9.90 12.96
C GLU A 155 7.09 10.81 14.20
N GLN A 156 6.50 10.35 15.30
CA GLN A 156 6.49 11.10 16.56
C GLN A 156 7.87 11.25 17.19
N ILE A 157 8.77 10.26 17.04
CA ILE A 157 10.16 10.38 17.52
C ILE A 157 10.84 11.52 16.77
N ALA A 158 10.79 11.54 15.43
CA ALA A 158 11.38 12.62 14.64
C ALA A 158 10.75 13.99 14.94
N GLN A 159 9.45 14.06 15.20
CA GLN A 159 8.79 15.32 15.56
C GLN A 159 9.26 15.88 16.91
N ARG A 160 9.55 15.02 17.89
CA ARG A 160 9.88 15.43 19.26
C ARG A 160 11.38 15.56 19.52
N THR A 161 12.20 14.99 18.65
CA THR A 161 13.66 14.97 18.80
C THR A 161 14.30 15.73 17.64
N ASP A 162 15.15 16.70 17.97
CA ASP A 162 15.90 17.44 16.95
C ASP A 162 17.08 16.63 16.43
N GLY A 163 17.43 16.85 15.17
CA GLY A 163 18.45 16.04 14.47
C GLY A 163 18.01 14.61 14.18
N VAL A 164 16.71 14.31 14.17
CA VAL A 164 16.15 13.01 13.79
C VAL A 164 15.21 13.15 12.60
N VAL A 165 15.38 12.28 11.62
CA VAL A 165 14.52 12.19 10.42
C VAL A 165 14.01 10.76 10.21
N VAL A 166 12.87 10.64 9.52
CA VAL A 166 12.28 9.35 9.15
C VAL A 166 12.20 9.25 7.63
N ARG A 167 12.55 8.08 7.11
CA ARG A 167 12.47 7.70 5.71
C ARG A 167 11.66 6.42 5.58
N LYS A 168 10.50 6.48 4.95
CA LYS A 168 9.61 5.33 4.78
C LYS A 168 9.78 4.80 3.37
N ILE A 169 10.24 3.57 3.21
CA ILE A 169 10.47 2.97 1.88
C ILE A 169 9.39 1.93 1.63
N GLU A 170 8.62 2.12 0.57
CA GLU A 170 7.57 1.17 0.22
C GLU A 170 8.15 -0.02 -0.53
N ILE A 171 7.88 -1.24 -0.05
CA ILE A 171 8.34 -2.47 -0.72
C ILE A 171 7.40 -2.91 -1.85
N VAL A 172 6.15 -2.45 -1.87
CA VAL A 172 5.03 -2.84 -2.74
C VAL A 172 4.67 -4.32 -2.68
N THR A 173 5.60 -5.22 -2.98
CA THR A 173 5.44 -6.68 -2.96
C THR A 173 6.72 -7.40 -2.51
N TRP A 174 6.64 -8.68 -2.13
CA TRP A 174 7.79 -9.43 -1.59
C TRP A 174 8.86 -9.79 -2.65
N ASP A 175 8.51 -9.76 -3.92
CA ASP A 175 9.40 -10.08 -5.05
C ASP A 175 10.14 -8.83 -5.61
N ARG A 176 10.05 -7.69 -4.93
CA ARG A 176 10.71 -6.45 -5.38
C ARG A 176 12.22 -6.40 -5.08
N PRO A 177 13.00 -5.67 -5.89
CA PRO A 177 14.44 -5.51 -5.69
C PRO A 177 14.85 -5.07 -4.28
N VAL A 178 14.15 -4.09 -3.68
CA VAL A 178 14.45 -3.60 -2.33
C VAL A 178 14.37 -4.70 -1.26
N VAL A 179 13.43 -5.62 -1.41
CA VAL A 179 13.24 -6.74 -0.48
C VAL A 179 14.45 -7.66 -0.50
N ARG A 180 14.95 -8.00 -1.70
CA ARG A 180 16.15 -8.83 -1.86
C ARG A 180 17.41 -8.12 -1.39
N GLN A 181 17.55 -6.84 -1.76
CA GLN A 181 18.73 -6.03 -1.46
C GLN A 181 19.00 -5.96 0.04
N TYR A 182 17.96 -5.77 0.84
CA TYR A 182 18.07 -5.63 2.30
C TYR A 182 17.69 -6.90 3.07
N GLY A 183 17.41 -8.01 2.38
CA GLY A 183 17.04 -9.28 3.01
C GLY A 183 15.79 -9.16 3.89
N ILE A 184 14.79 -8.39 3.45
CA ILE A 184 13.59 -8.08 4.24
C ILE A 184 12.71 -9.33 4.34
N GLN A 185 12.55 -9.86 5.56
CA GLN A 185 11.76 -11.08 5.83
C GLN A 185 10.42 -10.81 6.52
N ALA A 186 10.25 -9.61 7.08
CA ALA A 186 9.06 -9.17 7.78
C ALA A 186 8.97 -7.64 7.68
N ILE A 187 7.75 -7.10 7.66
CA ILE A 187 7.52 -5.65 7.75
C ILE A 187 6.61 -5.29 8.94
N PRO A 188 6.82 -4.13 9.60
CA PRO A 188 7.82 -3.10 9.27
C PRO A 188 9.26 -3.62 9.48
N HIS A 189 10.17 -3.31 8.57
CA HIS A 189 11.60 -3.55 8.76
C HIS A 189 12.26 -2.22 9.06
N ILE A 190 12.88 -2.11 10.23
CA ILE A 190 13.34 -0.83 10.76
C ILE A 190 14.85 -0.86 10.89
N LEU A 191 15.49 0.16 10.33
CA LEU A 191 16.91 0.44 10.47
C LEU A 191 17.10 1.82 11.12
N VAL A 192 18.15 1.97 11.92
CA VAL A 192 18.55 3.26 12.50
C VAL A 192 20.00 3.53 12.13
N PHE A 193 20.24 4.70 11.55
CA PHE A 193 21.56 5.18 11.16
C PHE A 193 21.94 6.40 12.01
N ASP A 194 23.21 6.50 12.39
CA ASP A 194 23.76 7.67 13.08
C ASP A 194 23.94 8.87 12.13
N ARG A 195 24.51 9.96 12.66
CA ARG A 195 24.68 11.23 11.95
C ARG A 195 25.70 11.15 10.81
N GLU A 196 26.54 10.11 10.83
CA GLU A 196 27.55 9.81 9.83
C GLU A 196 27.05 8.78 8.80
N GLY A 197 25.76 8.39 8.87
CA GLY A 197 25.15 7.43 7.94
C GLY A 197 25.51 5.97 8.24
N LYS A 198 26.08 5.66 9.40
CA LYS A 198 26.42 4.28 9.79
C LYS A 198 25.23 3.61 10.47
N LEU A 199 24.96 2.37 10.07
CA LEU A 199 23.92 1.54 10.68
C LEU A 199 24.28 1.22 12.15
N VAL A 200 23.42 1.65 13.08
CA VAL A 200 23.60 1.44 14.53
C VAL A 200 22.58 0.47 15.13
N GLY A 201 21.47 0.21 14.45
CA GLY A 201 20.45 -0.70 14.98
C GLY A 201 19.43 -1.19 13.96
N GLN A 202 18.84 -2.36 14.25
CA GLN A 202 17.75 -2.96 13.47
C GLN A 202 16.59 -3.43 14.38
N PRO A 203 15.83 -2.52 15.01
CA PRO A 203 14.80 -2.86 15.99
C PRO A 203 13.50 -3.44 15.38
N THR A 204 13.58 -4.16 14.26
CA THR A 204 12.44 -4.76 13.55
C THR A 204 11.59 -5.67 14.45
N GLY A 205 12.22 -6.57 15.20
CA GLY A 205 11.52 -7.50 16.10
C GLY A 205 10.95 -6.85 17.38
N ASN A 206 11.43 -5.65 17.74
CA ASN A 206 10.94 -4.90 18.89
C ASN A 206 11.07 -3.39 18.64
N PRO A 207 10.06 -2.77 17.98
CA PRO A 207 10.08 -1.35 17.63
C PRO A 207 10.20 -0.41 18.83
N ASN A 208 9.92 -0.86 20.06
CA ASN A 208 10.11 -0.06 21.26
C ASN A 208 11.59 0.28 21.53
N LEU A 209 12.52 -0.46 20.93
CA LEU A 209 13.96 -0.18 21.05
C LEU A 209 14.45 0.97 20.15
N VAL A 210 13.62 1.45 19.21
CA VAL A 210 14.00 2.55 18.29
C VAL A 210 14.49 3.76 19.05
N TYR A 211 13.74 4.21 20.07
CA TYR A 211 14.11 5.41 20.83
C TYR A 211 15.48 5.27 21.49
N ARG A 212 15.82 4.08 22.02
CA ARG A 212 17.14 3.83 22.60
C ARG A 212 18.26 3.99 21.56
N TYR A 213 18.13 3.34 20.41
CA TYR A 213 19.12 3.47 19.33
C TYR A 213 19.27 4.92 18.84
N VAL A 214 18.18 5.67 18.82
CA VAL A 214 18.21 7.10 18.47
C VAL A 214 18.99 7.90 19.51
N GLN A 215 18.76 7.69 20.81
CA GLN A 215 19.50 8.39 21.87
C GLN A 215 21.00 8.04 21.85
N ASP A 216 21.31 6.75 21.75
CA ASP A 216 22.70 6.28 21.63
C ASP A 216 23.41 6.95 20.43
N ALA A 217 22.71 7.10 19.30
CA ALA A 217 23.24 7.73 18.08
C ALA A 217 23.31 9.26 18.16
N LEU A 218 22.53 9.90 19.04
CA LEU A 218 22.64 11.33 19.32
C LEU A 218 23.77 11.63 20.32
N GLY A 219 24.28 10.61 21.00
CA GLY A 219 25.31 10.72 22.04
C GLY A 219 24.75 11.13 23.40
N GLU A 220 23.47 10.82 23.68
CA GLU A 220 22.73 11.17 24.91
C GLU A 220 22.62 10.00 25.90
#